data_AF-A0A954SG68-F1
#
_entry.id   AF-A0A954SG68-F1
#
_cell.length_a   1.000
_cell.length_b   1.000
_cell.length_c   1.000
_cell.angle_alpha   90.00
_cell.angle_beta   90.00
_cell.angle_gamma   90.00
#
_symmetry.space_group_name_H-M   'P 1'
#
loop_
_entity.id
_entity.type
_entity.pdbx_description
1 polymer ?
#
loop_
_entity_poly.entity_id
_entity_poly.type
_entity_poly.pdbx_seq_one_letter_code
_entity_poly.pdbx_strand_id
1 'polypeptide(L)' 'RPFYVNAPLRDSNFRWKSVDRCTHQAGAIYELLNAKDAIIVDHPDCEHDFPDEQRQRAYQIIDAALKSKPATR' A
#
# COMPACT_ATOMS: atom_id res chain seq x y z
N ARG A 1 -7.02 -2.36 8.85
CA ARG A 1 -7.38 -2.54 7.42
C ARG A 1 -6.12 -2.28 6.60
N PRO A 2 -5.88 -2.99 5.49
CA PRO A 2 -4.72 -2.73 4.65
C PRO A 2 -4.85 -1.40 3.89
N PHE A 3 -3.72 -0.75 3.68
CA PHE A 3 -3.55 0.48 2.91
C PHE A 3 -2.34 0.31 1.99
N TYR A 4 -2.56 0.42 0.68
CA TYR A 4 -1.53 0.22 -0.33
C TYR A 4 -1.31 1.51 -1.12
N VAL A 5 -0.06 1.87 -1.38
CA VAL A 5 0.32 3.01 -2.20
C VAL A 5 1.31 2.58 -3.28
N ASN A 6 0.97 2.86 -4.54
CA ASN A 6 1.90 2.82 -5.67
C ASN A 6 2.35 4.25 -5.98
N ALA A 7 3.63 4.55 -5.78
CA ALA A 7 4.18 5.90 -5.91
C ALA A 7 5.45 5.88 -6.79
N PRO A 8 5.33 5.99 -8.13
CA PRO A 8 6.45 5.87 -9.05
C PRO A 8 7.57 6.89 -8.81
N LEU A 9 8.83 6.46 -9.01
CA LEU A 9 10.00 7.28 -8.74
C LEU A 9 10.15 8.50 -9.67
N ARG A 10 9.66 8.39 -10.92
CA ARG A 10 9.82 9.41 -11.97
C ARG A 10 8.55 10.17 -12.27
N ASP A 11 7.52 10.01 -11.45
CA ASP A 11 6.29 10.77 -11.61
C ASP A 11 6.55 12.29 -11.52
N SER A 12 6.43 12.99 -12.64
CA SER A 12 6.72 14.42 -12.75
C SER A 12 5.70 15.32 -12.05
N ASN A 13 4.49 14.81 -11.78
CA ASN A 13 3.41 15.56 -11.14
C ASN A 13 3.19 15.14 -9.67
N PHE A 14 3.82 14.06 -9.21
CA PHE A 14 3.67 13.51 -7.86
C PHE A 14 4.99 13.43 -7.10
N ARG A 15 4.97 13.76 -5.80
CA ARG A 15 6.17 13.75 -4.95
C ARG A 15 6.25 12.45 -4.18
N TRP A 16 6.74 11.36 -4.78
CA TRP A 16 6.76 10.03 -4.12
C TRP A 16 7.38 10.04 -2.71
N LYS A 17 8.43 10.82 -2.45
CA LYS A 17 9.05 10.96 -1.12
C LYS A 17 8.13 11.50 -0.03
N SER A 18 7.02 12.17 -0.39
CA SER A 18 6.03 12.59 0.62
C SER A 18 5.25 11.40 1.16
N VAL A 19 5.10 10.33 0.38
CA VAL A 19 4.44 9.09 0.80
C VAL A 19 5.17 8.51 2.00
N ASP A 20 6.49 8.31 1.92
CA ASP A 20 7.29 7.79 3.03
C ASP A 20 7.13 8.60 4.32
N ARG A 21 7.14 9.94 4.19
CA ARG A 21 6.95 10.82 5.35
C ARG A 21 5.56 10.65 5.96
N CYS A 22 4.52 10.62 5.12
CA CYS A 22 3.14 10.47 5.58
C CYS A 22 2.89 9.08 6.19
N THR A 23 3.40 8.01 5.57
CA THR A 23 3.21 6.64 6.05
C THR A 23 4.01 6.38 7.32
N HIS A 24 5.20 6.97 7.47
CA HIS A 24 5.94 6.95 8.72
C HIS A 24 5.13 7.55 9.88
N GLN A 25 4.51 8.72 9.68
CA GLN A 25 3.66 9.35 10.69
C GLN A 25 2.38 8.55 10.98
N ALA A 26 1.74 8.00 9.93
CA ALA A 26 0.57 7.14 10.09
C ALA A 26 0.91 5.81 10.80
N GLY A 27 2.17 5.36 10.70
CA GLY A 27 2.66 4.12 11.31
C GLY A 27 2.42 4.04 12.81
N ALA A 28 2.52 5.15 13.55
CA ALA A 28 2.23 5.18 14.99
C ALA A 28 0.78 4.78 15.30
N ILE A 29 -0.18 5.24 14.50
CA ILE A 29 -1.60 4.87 14.67
C ILE A 29 -1.84 3.42 14.28
N TYR A 30 -1.22 2.95 13.19
CA TYR A 30 -1.32 1.55 12.78
C TYR A 30 -0.70 0.60 13.80
N GLU A 31 0.39 1.00 14.46
CA GLU A 31 1.00 0.25 15.55
C GLU A 31 0.09 0.17 16.78
N LEU A 32 -0.51 1.29 17.20
CA LEU A 32 -1.52 1.31 18.28
C LEU A 32 -2.71 0.37 18.02
N LEU A 33 -3.04 0.15 16.75
CA LEU A 33 -4.14 -0.73 16.32
C LEU A 33 -3.69 -2.18 16.03
N ASN A 34 -2.46 -2.55 16.39
CA ASN A 34 -1.86 -3.86 16.09
C ASN A 34 -1.88 -4.21 14.58
N ALA A 35 -1.70 -3.21 13.74
CA ALA A 35 -1.80 -3.30 12.28
C ALA A 35 -0.57 -2.70 11.57
N LYS A 36 0.59 -2.64 12.22
CA LYS A 36 1.81 -1.99 11.69
C LYS A 36 2.16 -2.40 10.26
N ASP A 37 2.02 -3.68 9.93
CA ASP A 37 2.35 -4.24 8.61
C ASP A 37 1.23 -4.05 7.57
N ALA A 38 0.15 -3.34 7.92
CA ALA A 38 -0.98 -3.12 7.02
C ALA A 38 -0.78 -1.91 6.10
N ILE A 39 0.27 -1.10 6.28
CA ILE A 39 0.68 -0.06 5.33
C ILE A 39 1.75 -0.64 4.41
N ILE A 40 1.48 -0.64 3.09
CA ILE A 40 2.38 -1.16 2.07
C ILE A 40 2.62 -0.05 1.05
N VAL A 41 3.90 0.23 0.75
CA VAL A 41 4.30 1.29 -0.19
C VAL A 41 5.27 0.70 -1.21
N ASP A 42 4.96 0.86 -2.49
CA ASP A 42 5.83 0.49 -3.60
C ASP A 42 6.24 1.74 -4.39
N HIS A 43 7.52 1.78 -4.77
CA HIS A 43 8.12 2.84 -5.58
C HIS A 43 8.71 2.25 -6.88
N PRO A 44 7.88 1.88 -7.87
CA PRO A 44 8.41 1.38 -9.13
C PRO A 44 9.25 2.45 -9.84
N ASP A 45 10.31 2.03 -10.51
CA ASP A 45 11.12 2.92 -11.36
C ASP A 45 10.43 3.13 -12.71
N CYS A 46 9.33 3.88 -12.69
CA CYS A 46 8.57 4.28 -13.87
C CYS A 46 8.08 5.73 -13.74
N GLU A 47 7.52 6.24 -14.83
CA GLU A 47 6.80 7.52 -14.87
C GLU A 47 5.44 7.40 -14.16
N HIS A 48 4.52 8.33 -14.41
CA HIS A 48 3.14 8.29 -13.91
C HIS A 48 2.35 7.11 -14.51
N ASP A 49 2.56 5.92 -13.98
CA ASP A 49 1.95 4.67 -14.46
C ASP A 49 1.63 3.71 -13.30
N PHE A 50 0.85 2.67 -13.61
CA PHE A 50 0.53 1.57 -12.70
C PHE A 50 0.90 0.22 -13.33
N PRO A 51 2.17 -0.19 -13.24
CA PRO A 51 2.69 -1.37 -13.94
C PRO A 51 2.02 -2.67 -13.48
N ASP A 52 2.14 -3.70 -14.30
CA ASP A 52 1.50 -5.00 -14.11
C ASP A 52 1.82 -5.62 -12.74
N GLU A 53 3.07 -5.55 -12.30
CA GLU A 53 3.49 -6.07 -11.00
C GLU A 53 2.75 -5.40 -9.85
N GLN A 54 2.78 -4.07 -9.79
CA GLN A 54 2.13 -3.29 -8.72
C GLN A 54 0.60 -3.42 -8.79
N ARG A 55 0.04 -3.59 -9.99
CA ARG A 55 -1.38 -3.84 -10.19
C ARG A 55 -1.81 -5.22 -9.67
N GLN A 56 -1.04 -6.27 -9.97
CA GLN A 56 -1.28 -7.59 -9.42
C GLN A 56 -1.13 -7.61 -7.89
N ARG A 57 -0.14 -6.90 -7.35
CA ARG A 57 0.01 -6.75 -5.90
C ARG A 57 -1.20 -6.09 -5.26
N ALA A 58 -1.74 -5.04 -5.87
CA ALA A 58 -2.96 -4.40 -5.37
C ALA A 58 -4.16 -5.36 -5.37
N TYR A 59 -4.33 -6.16 -6.43
CA TYR A 59 -5.40 -7.17 -6.48
C TYR A 59 -5.26 -8.21 -5.37
N GLN A 60 -4.05 -8.70 -5.10
CA GLN A 60 -3.80 -9.65 -4.01
C GLN A 60 -4.13 -9.05 -2.63
N ILE A 61 -3.79 -7.77 -2.41
CA ILE A 61 -4.10 -7.07 -1.16
C ILE A 61 -5.62 -6.90 -1.00
N ILE A 62 -6.32 -6.49 -2.06
CA ILE A 62 -7.79 -6.33 -2.05
C ILE A 62 -8.47 -7.69 -1.80
N ASP A 63 -8.04 -8.74 -2.50
CA ASP A 63 -8.57 -10.09 -2.35
C ASP A 63 -8.38 -10.61 -0.91
N ALA A 64 -7.17 -10.45 -0.34
CA ALA A 64 -6.90 -10.82 1.05
C ALA A 64 -7.72 -9.99 2.06
N ALA A 65 -8.00 -8.72 1.76
CA ALA A 65 -8.79 -7.84 2.63
C ALA A 65 -10.29 -8.17 2.63
N LEU A 66 -10.82 -8.66 1.50
CA LEU A 66 -12.24 -8.87 1.28
C LEU A 66 -12.70 -10.32 1.44
N LYS A 67 -11.78 -11.29 1.32
CA LYS A 67 -12.09 -12.69 1.61
C LYS A 67 -12.54 -12.82 3.07
N SER A 68 -13.79 -13.25 3.26
CA SER A 68 -14.30 -13.62 4.58
C SER A 68 -13.49 -14.78 5.13
N LYS A 69 -13.16 -14.75 6.43
CA LYS A 69 -12.70 -15.97 7.10
C LYS A 69 -13.84 -16.99 6.99
N PRO A 70 -13.57 -18.25 6.58
CA PRO A 70 -14.58 -19.28 6.64
C PRO A 70 -15.11 -19.32 8.08
N ALA A 71 -16.44 -19.35 8.23
CA ALA A 71 -17.06 -19.49 9.54
C ALA A 71 -16.53 -20.80 10.14
N THR A 72 -15.77 -20.69 11.23
CA THR A 72 -15.37 -21.84 12.02
C THR A 72 -16.66 -22.52 12.48
N ARG A 73 -16.96 -23.70 11.93
CA ARG A 73 -17.99 -24.59 12.44
C ARG A 73 -17.51 -25.23 13.74
#